data_AF-A0A2D6P7T2-F1
#
_entry.id   AF-A0A2D6P7T2-F1
#
_cell.length_a   1.000
_cell.length_b   1.000
_cell.length_c   1.000
_cell.angle_alpha   90.00
_cell.angle_beta   90.00
_cell.angle_gamma   90.00
#
_symmetry.space_group_name_H-M   'P 1'
#
loop_
_entity.id
_entity.type
_entity.pdbx_description
1 polymer ?
#
loop_
_entity_poly.entity_id
_entity_poly.type
_entity_poly.pdbx_seq_one_letter_code
_entity_poly.pdbx_strand_id
1 'polypeptide(L)'
;MNNREYDVAYVASFLMEHGHIPISEELLQKRYDVCNACDYLHTMEVKTAKEIDVDADSETVDVEWGYHEYDVCGHCGCNLELRLTEWMSSCPINKWRFSYDDWVKYYLPLVKEEIERNGGSDYYLWEGVLESENTEENTDGE
;
A
#
# COMPACT_ATOMS: atom_id res chain seq x y z
N MET A 1 6.06 12.94 19.78
CA MET A 1 6.16 12.11 18.56
C MET A 1 7.42 11.29 18.73
N ASN A 2 7.30 9.98 18.60
CA ASN A 2 8.41 9.05 18.79
C ASN A 2 9.32 9.09 17.54
N ASN A 3 10.64 8.88 17.66
CA ASN A 3 11.56 8.88 16.50
C ASN A 3 11.05 7.96 15.37
N ARG A 4 10.47 6.81 15.73
CA ARG A 4 9.89 5.83 14.80
C ARG A 4 8.79 6.40 13.88
N GLU A 5 7.98 7.36 14.35
CA GLU A 5 6.91 7.97 13.53
C GLU A 5 7.48 8.92 12.47
N TYR A 6 8.60 9.59 12.78
CA TYR A 6 9.32 10.44 11.84
C TYR A 6 9.97 9.60 10.72
N ASP A 7 10.55 8.46 11.09
CA ASP A 7 11.23 7.58 10.14
C ASP A 7 10.26 7.03 9.08
N VAL A 8 9.09 6.55 9.51
CA VAL A 8 8.03 6.05 8.59
C VAL A 8 7.54 7.16 7.66
N ALA A 9 7.33 8.37 8.17
CA ALA A 9 6.84 9.50 7.38
C ALA A 9 7.86 9.95 6.32
N TYR A 10 9.14 9.99 6.67
CA TYR A 10 10.22 10.40 5.77
C TYR A 10 10.43 9.39 4.62
N VAL A 11 10.50 8.09 4.95
CA VAL A 11 10.59 7.04 3.93
C VAL A 11 9.38 7.10 3.02
N ALA A 12 8.20 7.32 3.60
CA ALA A 12 6.99 7.38 2.83
C ALA A 12 7.01 8.53 1.81
N SER A 13 7.50 9.71 2.18
CA SER A 13 7.67 10.82 1.22
C SER A 13 8.66 10.49 0.11
N PHE A 14 9.81 9.87 0.42
CA PHE A 14 10.80 9.49 -0.58
C PHE A 14 10.23 8.54 -1.62
N LEU A 15 9.50 7.52 -1.18
CA LEU A 15 8.83 6.58 -2.08
C LEU A 15 7.79 7.26 -2.97
N MET A 16 6.94 8.13 -2.43
CA MET A 16 5.98 8.87 -3.26
C MET A 16 6.65 9.71 -4.35
N GLU A 17 7.85 10.24 -4.09
CA GLU A 17 8.59 11.04 -5.05
C GLU A 17 9.37 10.20 -6.07
N HIS A 18 9.83 9.00 -5.71
CA HIS A 18 10.81 8.24 -6.49
C HIS A 18 10.28 6.90 -7.06
N GLY A 19 9.09 6.43 -6.66
CA GLY A 19 8.49 5.24 -7.26
C GLY A 19 7.22 4.74 -6.58
N HIS A 20 6.24 4.31 -7.38
CA HIS A 20 5.05 3.65 -6.86
C HIS A 20 5.42 2.22 -6.42
N ILE A 21 5.65 2.00 -5.12
CA ILE A 21 5.96 0.66 -4.63
C ILE A 21 4.67 -0.17 -4.56
N PRO A 22 4.60 -1.32 -5.26
CA PRO A 22 3.45 -2.20 -5.17
C PRO A 22 3.34 -2.80 -3.77
N ILE A 23 2.12 -2.97 -3.28
CA ILE A 23 1.87 -3.75 -2.07
C ILE A 23 2.24 -5.22 -2.33
N SER A 24 2.84 -5.88 -1.34
CA SER A 24 3.10 -7.32 -1.44
C SER A 24 1.79 -8.10 -1.53
N GLU A 25 1.79 -9.20 -2.30
CA GLU A 25 0.62 -10.08 -2.44
C GLU A 25 0.13 -10.61 -1.09
N GLU A 26 1.06 -10.95 -0.19
CA GLU A 26 0.74 -11.42 1.16
C GLU A 26 -0.02 -10.36 1.98
N LEU A 27 0.42 -9.10 1.95
CA LEU A 27 -0.25 -8.04 2.68
C LEU A 27 -1.58 -7.67 2.04
N LEU A 28 -1.65 -7.67 0.71
CA LEU A 28 -2.91 -7.47 -0.02
C LEU A 28 -3.94 -8.54 0.38
N GLN A 29 -3.54 -9.82 0.38
CA GLN A 29 -4.40 -10.93 0.78
C GLN A 29 -4.85 -10.79 2.24
N LYS A 30 -3.92 -10.47 3.16
CA LYS A 30 -4.25 -10.21 4.57
C LYS A 30 -5.32 -9.13 4.73
N ARG A 31 -5.24 -8.04 3.94
CA ARG A 31 -6.26 -6.98 3.98
C ARG A 31 -7.59 -7.45 3.38
N TYR A 32 -7.56 -8.23 2.30
CA TYR A 32 -8.76 -8.85 1.71
C TYR A 32 -9.47 -9.78 2.69
N ASP A 33 -8.75 -10.65 3.39
CA ASP A 33 -9.32 -11.58 4.36
C ASP A 33 -10.07 -10.85 5.49
N VAL A 34 -9.52 -9.71 5.95
CA VAL A 34 -10.19 -8.85 6.93
C VAL A 34 -11.47 -8.24 6.36
N CYS A 35 -11.46 -7.78 5.10
CA CYS A 35 -12.64 -7.24 4.45
C CYS A 35 -13.70 -8.31 4.19
N ASN A 36 -13.32 -9.51 3.76
CA ASN A 36 -14.22 -10.66 3.53
C ASN A 36 -14.94 -11.11 4.80
N ALA A 37 -14.32 -10.95 5.97
CA ALA A 37 -14.93 -11.22 7.26
C ALA A 37 -15.68 -10.01 7.85
N CYS A 38 -15.80 -8.89 7.13
CA CYS A 38 -16.37 -7.64 7.65
C CYS A 38 -17.85 -7.50 7.29
N ASP A 39 -18.67 -7.12 8.26
CA ASP A 39 -20.12 -6.87 8.07
C ASP A 39 -20.44 -5.74 7.09
N TYR A 40 -19.45 -4.90 6.77
CA TYR A 40 -19.58 -3.78 5.83
C TYR A 40 -19.17 -4.14 4.40
N LEU A 41 -18.77 -5.38 4.11
CA LEU A 41 -18.49 -5.77 2.74
C LEU A 41 -19.79 -5.86 1.93
N HIS A 42 -19.84 -5.13 0.82
CA HIS A 42 -20.93 -5.18 -0.15
C HIS A 42 -20.36 -5.27 -1.56
N THR A 43 -21.03 -6.01 -2.42
CA THR A 43 -20.74 -6.03 -3.86
C THR A 43 -21.75 -5.13 -4.55
N MET A 44 -21.27 -4.25 -5.43
CA MET A 44 -22.11 -3.37 -6.24
C MET A 44 -21.86 -3.59 -7.71
N GLU A 45 -22.95 -3.62 -8.49
CA GLU A 45 -22.89 -3.66 -9.94
C GLU A 45 -22.90 -2.24 -10.49
N VAL A 46 -21.87 -1.88 -11.26
CA VAL A 46 -21.73 -0.57 -11.91
C VAL A 46 -21.74 -0.74 -13.41
N LYS A 47 -22.52 0.08 -14.10
CA LYS A 47 -22.47 0.16 -15.55
C LYS A 47 -21.24 0.94 -15.99
N THR A 48 -20.25 0.27 -16.55
CA THR A 48 -19.00 0.86 -17.02
C THR A 48 -18.85 0.66 -18.53
N ALA A 49 -18.02 1.50 -19.17
CA ALA A 49 -17.56 1.16 -20.51
C ALA A 49 -16.76 -0.14 -20.40
N LYS A 50 -16.99 -1.09 -21.32
CA LYS A 50 -16.12 -2.27 -21.41
C LYS A 50 -14.70 -1.80 -21.69
N GLU A 51 -13.72 -2.60 -21.26
CA GLU A 51 -12.34 -2.37 -21.65
C GLU A 51 -12.25 -2.44 -23.18
N ILE A 52 -11.68 -1.40 -23.79
CA ILE A 52 -11.56 -1.27 -25.23
C ILE A 52 -10.08 -1.25 -25.56
N ASP A 53 -9.63 -2.23 -26.35
CA ASP A 53 -8.33 -2.17 -26.98
C ASP A 53 -8.40 -1.11 -28.07
N VAL A 54 -7.80 0.05 -27.80
CA VAL A 54 -7.75 1.16 -28.76
C VAL A 54 -6.50 0.98 -29.63
N ASP A 55 -6.72 0.66 -30.90
CA ASP A 55 -5.65 0.71 -31.90
C ASP A 55 -5.12 2.15 -31.99
N ALA A 56 -3.79 2.31 -31.96
CA ALA A 56 -3.13 3.62 -31.93
C ALA A 56 -3.49 4.52 -33.12
N ASP A 57 -3.93 3.93 -34.24
CA ASP A 57 -4.31 4.62 -35.47
C ASP A 57 -5.84 4.83 -35.60
N SER A 58 -6.63 4.45 -34.59
CA SER A 58 -8.09 4.61 -34.65
C SER A 58 -8.50 6.06 -34.40
N GLU A 59 -9.18 6.66 -35.39
CA GLU A 59 -9.67 8.04 -35.31
C GLU A 59 -10.96 8.15 -34.45
N THR A 60 -11.67 7.03 -34.25
CA THR A 60 -12.87 6.94 -33.43
C THR A 60 -12.90 5.64 -32.63
N VAL A 61 -13.43 5.68 -31.43
CA VAL A 61 -13.62 4.51 -30.57
C VAL A 61 -15.11 4.34 -30.27
N ASP A 62 -15.70 3.23 -30.70
CA ASP A 62 -17.06 2.88 -30.37
C ASP A 62 -17.12 2.29 -28.95
N VAL A 63 -17.80 3.00 -28.04
CA VAL A 63 -17.89 2.60 -26.64
C VAL A 63 -19.06 1.64 -26.44
N GLU A 64 -18.73 0.38 -26.12
CA GLU A 64 -19.70 -0.58 -25.59
C GLU A 64 -19.84 -0.46 -24.07
N TRP A 65 -21.08 -0.56 -23.57
CA TRP A 65 -21.36 -0.55 -22.13
C TRP A 65 -21.56 -1.97 -21.60
N GLY A 66 -20.97 -2.26 -20.45
CA GLY A 66 -21.15 -3.49 -19.69
C GLY A 66 -21.53 -3.21 -18.24
N TYR A 67 -21.73 -4.28 -17.47
CA TYR A 67 -21.87 -4.23 -16.02
C TYR A 67 -20.65 -4.91 -15.41
N HIS A 68 -20.09 -4.30 -14.38
CA HIS A 68 -18.96 -4.83 -13.62
C HIS A 68 -19.28 -4.79 -12.13
N GLU A 69 -18.97 -5.89 -11.44
CA GLU A 69 -19.17 -6.01 -10.00
C GLU A 69 -17.90 -5.59 -9.27
N TYR A 70 -18.03 -4.68 -8.31
CA TYR A 70 -16.93 -4.24 -7.46
C TYR A 70 -17.30 -4.45 -6.00
N ASP A 71 -16.32 -4.90 -5.23
CA ASP A 71 -16.43 -4.90 -3.78
C ASP A 71 -16.20 -3.49 -3.23
N VAL A 72 -17.13 -3.06 -2.39
CA VAL A 72 -17.12 -1.76 -1.71
C VAL A 72 -17.38 -1.95 -0.23
N CYS A 73 -16.81 -1.05 0.57
CA CYS A 73 -17.16 -0.99 1.99
C CYS A 73 -18.37 -0.09 2.20
N GLY A 74 -19.48 -0.67 2.67
CA GLY A 74 -20.74 0.02 2.96
C GLY A 74 -20.66 1.12 4.01
N HIS A 75 -19.58 1.20 4.78
CA HIS A 75 -19.36 2.30 5.72
C HIS A 75 -18.79 3.56 5.03
N CYS A 76 -17.77 3.41 4.18
CA CYS A 76 -17.06 4.52 3.53
C CYS A 76 -17.48 4.76 2.08
N GLY A 77 -18.16 3.81 1.44
CA GLY A 77 -18.40 3.78 -0.01
C GLY A 77 -17.13 3.57 -0.85
N CYS A 78 -16.02 3.16 -0.23
CA CYS A 78 -14.74 3.04 -0.90
C CYS A 78 -14.63 1.74 -1.69
N ASN A 79 -14.16 1.83 -2.95
CA ASN A 79 -13.77 0.68 -3.77
C ASN A 79 -12.62 -0.06 -3.08
N LEU A 80 -12.86 -1.32 -2.72
CA LEU A 80 -11.92 -2.10 -1.93
C LEU A 80 -10.71 -2.52 -2.74
N GLU A 81 -10.86 -2.87 -4.01
CA GLU A 81 -9.73 -3.21 -4.87
C GLU A 81 -8.69 -2.06 -4.92
N LEU A 82 -9.16 -0.84 -5.16
CA LEU A 82 -8.30 0.35 -5.16
C LEU A 82 -7.72 0.64 -3.77
N ARG A 83 -8.56 0.63 -2.73
CA ARG A 83 -8.10 1.01 -1.38
C ARG A 83 -7.14 -0.01 -0.78
N LEU A 84 -7.31 -1.29 -1.06
CA LEU A 84 -6.45 -2.34 -0.51
C LEU A 84 -5.07 -2.32 -1.17
N THR A 85 -4.96 -1.86 -2.42
CA THR A 85 -3.71 -1.70 -3.17
C THR A 85 -2.97 -0.39 -2.86
N GLU A 86 -3.66 0.60 -2.29
CA GLU A 86 -3.04 1.80 -1.75
C GLU A 86 -2.18 1.48 -0.52
N TRP A 87 -0.87 1.61 -0.70
CA TRP A 87 0.15 1.20 0.27
C TRP A 87 -0.01 1.83 1.67
N MET A 88 -0.26 3.15 1.77
CA MET A 88 -0.44 3.87 3.07
C MET A 88 -1.88 3.95 3.56
N SER A 89 -2.84 3.48 2.77
CA SER A 89 -4.25 3.58 3.15
C SER A 89 -4.54 2.62 4.31
N SER A 90 -5.32 3.11 5.27
CA SER A 90 -5.87 2.28 6.36
C SER A 90 -7.37 2.10 6.18
N CYS A 91 -7.94 1.13 6.88
CA CYS A 91 -9.38 0.97 6.95
C CYS A 91 -10.03 2.18 7.67
N PRO A 92 -11.07 2.83 7.12
CA PRO A 92 -11.77 3.96 7.76
C PRO A 92 -12.32 3.62 9.16
N ILE A 93 -12.74 2.37 9.32
CA ILE A 93 -13.29 1.82 10.57
C ILE A 93 -12.24 1.02 11.35
N ASN A 94 -10.96 1.15 10.98
CA ASN A 94 -9.82 0.59 11.70
C ASN A 94 -9.83 -0.94 11.87
N LYS A 95 -10.54 -1.68 11.01
CA LYS A 95 -10.51 -3.16 11.00
C LYS A 95 -9.15 -3.72 10.61
N TRP A 96 -8.41 -2.98 9.81
CA TRP A 96 -7.01 -3.19 9.52
C TRP A 96 -6.30 -1.84 9.43
N ARG A 97 -5.05 -1.80 9.84
CA ARG A 97 -4.19 -0.63 9.81
C ARG A 97 -2.80 -1.06 9.40
N PHE A 98 -2.07 -0.12 8.82
CA PHE A 98 -0.66 -0.28 8.57
C PHE A 98 0.11 -0.23 9.89
N SER A 99 0.75 -1.33 10.27
CA SER A 99 1.56 -1.41 11.49
C SER A 99 3.05 -1.23 11.18
N TYR A 100 3.83 -0.95 12.23
CA TYR A 100 5.30 -0.92 12.11
C TYR A 100 5.86 -2.28 11.68
N ASP A 101 5.32 -3.38 12.22
CA ASP A 101 5.77 -4.72 11.84
C ASP A 101 5.47 -5.03 10.37
N ASP A 102 4.30 -4.62 9.86
CA ASP A 102 3.99 -4.73 8.43
C ASP A 102 4.98 -3.89 7.60
N TRP A 103 5.38 -2.70 8.08
CA TRP A 103 6.38 -1.85 7.42
C TRP A 103 7.74 -2.52 7.31
N VAL A 104 8.27 -3.00 8.45
CA VAL A 104 9.58 -3.68 8.50
C VAL A 104 9.57 -4.93 7.64
N LYS A 105 8.50 -5.74 7.73
CA LYS A 105 8.43 -7.02 7.03
C LYS A 105 8.28 -6.85 5.52
N TYR A 106 7.37 -5.98 5.06
CA TYR A 106 6.97 -5.96 3.65
C TYR A 106 7.58 -4.80 2.86
N TYR A 107 7.97 -3.69 3.49
CA TYR A 107 8.30 -2.46 2.77
C TYR A 107 9.75 -2.03 2.91
N LEU A 108 10.34 -2.18 4.09
CA LEU A 108 11.77 -1.90 4.29
C LEU A 108 12.67 -2.63 3.26
N PRO A 109 12.41 -3.90 2.87
CA PRO A 109 13.18 -4.55 1.81
C PRO A 109 13.05 -3.87 0.44
N LEU A 110 11.84 -3.43 0.07
CA LEU A 110 11.56 -2.79 -1.22
C LEU A 110 12.22 -1.40 -1.31
N VAL A 111 12.21 -0.67 -0.19
CA VAL A 111 12.92 0.62 -0.05
C VAL A 111 14.43 0.42 -0.25
N LYS A 112 15.02 -0.58 0.42
CA LYS A 112 16.44 -0.90 0.30
C LYS A 112 16.81 -1.19 -1.17
N GLU A 113 16.00 -2.00 -1.85
CA GLU A 113 16.21 -2.33 -3.26
C GLU A 113 16.16 -1.09 -4.19
N GLU A 114 15.17 -0.21 -4.00
CA GLU A 114 15.03 1.01 -4.81
C GLU A 114 16.22 1.97 -4.62
N ILE A 115 16.72 2.09 -3.39
CA ILE A 115 17.88 2.92 -3.06
C ILE A 115 19.16 2.35 -3.71
N GLU A 116 19.37 1.04 -3.61
CA GLU A 116 20.50 0.36 -4.25
C GLU A 116 20.46 0.55 -5.77
N ARG A 117 19.28 0.44 -6.38
CA ARG A 117 19.08 0.61 -7.83
C ARG A 117 19.40 2.02 -8.31
N ASN A 118 19.12 3.04 -7.49
CA ASN A 118 19.31 4.45 -7.84
C ASN A 118 20.65 5.04 -7.35
N GLY A 119 21.60 4.21 -6.93
CA GLY A 119 22.98 4.64 -6.68
C GLY A 119 23.24 5.27 -5.30
N GLY A 120 22.34 5.04 -4.32
CA GLY A 120 22.64 5.10 -2.88
C GLY A 120 23.34 6.34 -2.31
N SER A 121 23.31 7.50 -2.96
CA SER A 121 24.21 8.61 -2.59
C SER A 121 23.79 9.42 -1.36
N ASP A 122 22.59 9.20 -0.82
CA ASP A 122 22.12 9.85 0.43
C ASP A 122 22.09 8.88 1.63
N TYR A 123 23.02 7.91 1.64
CA TYR A 123 23.20 6.89 2.68
C TYR A 123 23.34 7.45 4.11
N TYR A 124 23.79 8.70 4.29
CA TYR A 124 24.08 9.30 5.59
C TYR A 124 22.84 9.75 6.40
N LEU A 125 21.63 9.76 5.81
CA LEU A 125 20.40 10.11 6.54
C LEU A 125 19.72 8.89 7.19
N TRP A 126 20.24 7.67 6.98
CA TRP A 126 19.52 6.41 7.23
C TRP A 126 20.03 5.59 8.42
N GLU A 127 21.22 5.88 8.96
CA GLU A 127 21.74 5.13 10.13
C GLU A 127 20.78 5.22 11.33
N GLY A 128 20.09 6.35 11.53
CA GLY A 128 19.12 6.50 12.62
C GLY A 128 17.88 5.60 12.54
N VAL A 129 17.44 5.22 11.33
CA VAL A 129 16.25 4.36 11.13
C VAL A 129 16.61 2.89 11.38
N LEU A 130 17.76 2.45 10.88
CA LEU A 130 18.24 1.07 10.97
C LEU A 130 18.91 0.74 12.31
N GLU A 131 19.55 1.71 12.98
CA GLU A 131 20.19 1.48 14.30
C GLU A 131 19.17 1.24 15.43
N SER A 132 17.90 1.59 15.22
CA SER A 132 16.81 1.24 16.15
C SER A 132 16.49 -0.26 16.17
N GLU A 133 17.02 -1.05 15.22
CA GLU A 133 16.93 -2.52 15.22
C GLU A 133 17.86 -3.19 16.26
N ASN A 134 18.86 -2.48 16.81
CA ASN A 134 19.93 -3.09 17.62
C ASN A 134 19.87 -2.80 19.13
N THR A 135 18.85 -2.12 19.64
CA THR A 135 18.79 -1.71 21.07
C THR A 135 17.75 -2.42 21.93
N GLU A 136 16.95 -3.34 21.39
CA GLU A 136 15.98 -4.11 22.19
C GLU A 136 16.43 -5.55 22.55
N GLU A 137 17.73 -5.87 22.45
CA GLU A 137 18.26 -7.19 22.87
C GLU A 137 19.32 -7.16 23.99
N ASN A 138 19.47 -6.05 24.74
CA ASN A 138 20.39 -6.01 25.89
C ASN A 138 19.88 -5.15 27.06
N THR A 139 18.78 -5.55 27.70
CA THR A 139 18.55 -5.24 29.12
C THR A 139 17.88 -6.42 29.83
N ASP A 140 18.64 -7.49 30.05
CA ASP A 140 18.42 -8.40 31.19
C ASP A 140 19.79 -8.89 31.64
N GLY A 141 20.39 -8.11 32.53
CA GLY A 141 21.72 -8.37 33.07
C GLY A 141 22.06 -7.37 34.17
N GLU A 142 21.39 -7.50 35.32
CA GLU A 142 21.98 -7.32 36.65
C GLU A 142 21.17 -8.07 37.72
#